data_AF-A0A4R1XIF8-F1
#
_entry.id   AF-A0A4R1XIF8-F1
#
_cell.length_a   1.000
_cell.length_b   1.000
_cell.length_c   1.000
_cell.angle_alpha   90.00
_cell.angle_beta   90.00
_cell.angle_gamma   90.00
#
_symmetry.space_group_name_H-M   'P 1'
#
loop_
_entity.id
_entity.type
_entity.pdbx_description
1 polymer ?
#
loop_
_entity_poly.entity_id
_entity_poly.type
_entity_poly.pdbx_seq_one_letter_code
_entity_poly.pdbx_strand_id
1 'polypeptide(L)'
;MAWWNRGIDFVRSLYRFCTDRSGNFGLLTAILMVPLIGSAGVAVDFAHALSLRTQLYAAADAAAVGAIAAKSAATTAAMKMTSDGPISVGKDDARNIFVAQMQGELTASDVAVDVQVSRASNKLNSSVTFTAQVPTSFMQIFGRKSVEISGTATAMFQTASFMDFYILLDNTPSMGVGATPADVAIMEQKTPDTCAFACHIVSEAGVEDKNSYYNIARNNGVTLRVDVVRQATQKLTETAKNERQSDNQFRMGVYTFGKKAEDANLTTISAPITDLDKVATYTNAVTLMSIPRQGYNNDQQTSFDNSLTQMNKIISTPGDGSTEAQPQKILFFVSDGVGDSKKSNCTKPKTGERCQEPIDISFCKPLKDRGVKIAVLYTTYLPLPKNSWYNTWIKPFQSEIPTKMQSCASPGLYFEVTPTQGITDAMQALFLKVIRMPRITS
;
A
#
# COMPACT_ATOMS: atom_id res chain seq x y z
N MET A 1 -114.75 -7.84 10.41
CA MET A 1 -114.01 -6.97 9.47
C MET A 1 -112.53 -6.74 9.85
N ALA A 2 -111.89 -7.56 10.71
CA ALA A 2 -110.50 -7.35 11.15
C ALA A 2 -109.46 -8.30 10.51
N TRP A 3 -109.89 -9.34 9.78
CA TRP A 3 -109.00 -10.36 9.19
C TRP A 3 -108.49 -10.03 7.78
N TRP A 4 -109.18 -9.16 7.04
CA TRP A 4 -108.78 -8.78 5.68
C TRP A 4 -107.64 -7.76 5.62
N ASN A 5 -107.49 -6.91 6.64
CA ASN A 5 -106.41 -5.91 6.67
C ASN A 5 -105.02 -6.52 6.90
N ARG A 6 -104.91 -7.67 7.59
CA ARG A 6 -103.61 -8.31 7.85
C ARG A 6 -102.93 -8.89 6.62
N GLY A 7 -103.71 -9.37 5.65
CA GLY A 7 -103.17 -9.91 4.38
C GLY A 7 -102.62 -8.82 3.48
N ILE A 8 -103.30 -7.67 3.42
CA ILE A 8 -102.89 -6.51 2.62
C ILE A 8 -101.62 -5.87 3.21
N ASP A 9 -101.52 -5.74 4.53
CA ASP A 9 -100.33 -5.20 5.20
C ASP A 9 -99.10 -6.12 5.05
N PHE A 10 -99.30 -7.45 5.02
CA PHE A 10 -98.24 -8.42 4.75
C PHE A 10 -97.72 -8.31 3.31
N VAL A 11 -98.62 -8.27 2.32
CA VAL A 11 -98.26 -8.10 0.90
C VAL A 11 -97.58 -6.75 0.66
N ARG A 12 -98.03 -5.68 1.32
CA ARG A 12 -97.43 -4.35 1.22
C ARG A 12 -96.06 -4.27 1.87
N SER A 13 -95.84 -4.98 2.98
CA SER A 13 -94.53 -5.09 3.65
C SER A 13 -93.54 -5.94 2.85
N LEU A 14 -94.02 -7.03 2.23
CA LEU A 14 -93.20 -7.88 1.35
C LEU A 14 -92.82 -7.16 0.06
N TYR A 15 -93.76 -6.41 -0.54
CA TYR A 15 -93.48 -5.56 -1.70
C TYR A 15 -92.50 -4.45 -1.34
N ARG A 16 -92.64 -3.81 -0.17
CA ARG A 16 -91.66 -2.84 0.35
C ARG A 16 -90.28 -3.45 0.54
N PHE A 17 -90.18 -4.67 1.08
CA PHE A 17 -88.91 -5.38 1.25
C PHE A 17 -88.26 -5.76 -0.10
N CYS A 18 -89.04 -6.26 -1.06
CA CYS A 18 -88.56 -6.61 -2.39
C CYS A 18 -88.24 -5.40 -3.29
N THR A 19 -88.80 -4.23 -2.99
CA THR A 19 -88.50 -2.96 -3.69
C THR A 19 -87.50 -2.09 -2.93
N ASP A 20 -87.02 -2.53 -1.77
CA ASP A 20 -86.09 -1.78 -0.94
C ASP A 20 -84.69 -1.76 -1.57
N ARG A 21 -84.27 -0.60 -2.06
CA ARG A 21 -82.94 -0.39 -2.65
C ARG A 21 -81.87 -0.07 -1.62
N SER A 22 -82.23 0.08 -0.34
CA SER A 22 -81.29 0.39 0.74
C SER A 22 -80.31 -0.75 1.05
N GLY A 23 -80.67 -2.00 0.71
CA GLY A 23 -79.81 -3.18 0.86
C GLY A 23 -78.65 -3.29 -0.16
N ASN A 24 -78.69 -2.50 -1.25
CA ASN A 24 -77.66 -2.54 -2.29
C ASN A 24 -76.28 -2.12 -1.75
N PHE A 25 -76.26 -1.19 -0.79
CA PHE A 25 -75.03 -0.80 -0.12
C PHE A 25 -74.42 -1.96 0.67
N GLY A 26 -75.23 -2.70 1.43
CA GLY A 26 -74.77 -3.87 2.20
C GLY A 26 -74.25 -4.99 1.29
N LEU A 27 -74.93 -5.24 0.17
CA LEU A 27 -74.53 -6.29 -0.78
C LEU A 27 -73.25 -5.94 -1.53
N LEU A 28 -73.12 -4.69 -2.03
CA LEU A 28 -71.90 -4.20 -2.67
C LEU A 28 -70.73 -4.15 -1.68
N THR A 29 -70.98 -3.72 -0.44
CA THR A 29 -69.95 -3.70 0.62
C THR A 29 -69.48 -5.12 0.92
N ALA A 30 -70.39 -6.09 1.04
CA ALA A 30 -70.02 -7.49 1.29
C ALA A 30 -69.19 -8.09 0.14
N ILE A 31 -69.56 -7.82 -1.11
CA ILE A 31 -68.82 -8.31 -2.29
C ILE A 31 -67.45 -7.63 -2.40
N LEU A 32 -67.33 -6.32 -2.12
CA LEU A 32 -66.07 -5.58 -2.17
C LEU A 32 -65.15 -5.88 -0.98
N MET A 33 -65.72 -6.27 0.17
CA MET A 33 -64.95 -6.60 1.36
C MET A 33 -64.04 -7.81 1.13
N VAL A 34 -64.47 -8.81 0.36
CA VAL A 34 -63.67 -10.01 0.07
C VAL A 34 -62.35 -9.69 -0.65
N PRO A 35 -62.32 -9.00 -1.81
CA PRO A 35 -61.07 -8.65 -2.48
C PRO A 35 -60.23 -7.62 -1.71
N LEU A 36 -60.83 -6.75 -0.90
CA LEU A 36 -60.10 -5.80 -0.06
C LEU A 36 -59.38 -6.48 1.12
N ILE A 37 -60.04 -7.40 1.81
CA ILE A 37 -59.41 -8.19 2.87
C ILE A 37 -58.36 -9.12 2.27
N GLY A 38 -58.66 -9.73 1.12
CA GLY A 38 -57.70 -10.57 0.40
C GLY A 38 -56.43 -9.81 0.01
N SER A 39 -56.56 -8.61 -0.55
CA SER A 39 -55.40 -7.79 -0.93
C SER A 39 -54.61 -7.29 0.29
N ALA A 40 -55.29 -6.89 1.37
CA ALA A 40 -54.65 -6.52 2.62
C ALA A 40 -53.87 -7.71 3.22
N GLY A 41 -54.44 -8.91 3.21
CA GLY A 41 -53.78 -10.12 3.69
C GLY A 41 -52.52 -10.48 2.90
N VAL A 42 -52.59 -10.43 1.56
CA VAL A 42 -51.41 -10.61 0.68
C VAL A 42 -50.34 -9.58 0.99
N ALA A 43 -50.72 -8.31 1.20
CA ALA A 43 -49.78 -7.25 1.54
C ALA A 43 -49.07 -7.49 2.88
N VAL A 44 -49.78 -7.99 3.89
CA VAL A 44 -49.20 -8.36 5.20
C VAL A 44 -48.20 -9.50 5.07
N ASP A 45 -48.56 -10.59 4.38
CA ASP A 45 -47.66 -11.73 4.17
C ASP A 45 -46.41 -11.33 3.37
N PHE A 46 -46.58 -10.47 2.35
CA PHE A 46 -45.45 -9.98 1.57
C PHE A 46 -44.54 -9.04 2.38
N ALA A 47 -45.13 -8.14 3.18
CA ALA A 47 -44.37 -7.27 4.07
C ALA A 47 -43.59 -8.08 5.11
N HIS A 48 -44.18 -9.15 5.64
CA HIS A 48 -43.53 -10.07 6.56
C HIS A 48 -42.34 -10.80 5.89
N ALA A 49 -42.54 -11.37 4.70
CA ALA A 49 -41.48 -12.01 3.93
C ALA A 49 -40.33 -11.04 3.61
N LEU A 50 -40.63 -9.79 3.26
CA LEU A 50 -39.63 -8.75 3.03
C LEU A 50 -38.85 -8.37 4.30
N SER A 51 -39.53 -8.32 5.46
CA SER A 51 -38.88 -8.07 6.76
C SER A 51 -37.87 -9.17 7.07
N LEU A 52 -38.26 -10.44 6.93
CA LEU A 52 -37.35 -11.58 7.14
C LEU A 52 -36.20 -11.59 6.13
N ARG A 53 -36.48 -11.29 4.86
CA ARG A 53 -35.44 -11.16 3.83
C ARG A 53 -34.40 -10.09 4.21
N THR A 54 -34.84 -8.97 4.77
CA THR A 54 -33.95 -7.90 5.23
C THR A 54 -33.08 -8.35 6.41
N GLN A 55 -33.64 -9.12 7.35
CA GLN A 55 -32.90 -9.70 8.46
C GLN A 55 -31.84 -10.72 7.98
N LEU A 56 -32.21 -11.58 7.01
CA LEU A 56 -31.27 -12.52 6.41
C LEU A 56 -30.16 -11.82 5.61
N TYR A 57 -30.45 -10.69 4.96
CA TYR A 57 -29.41 -9.85 4.34
C TYR A 57 -28.43 -9.30 5.38
N ALA A 58 -28.92 -8.80 6.51
CA ALA A 58 -28.04 -8.31 7.58
C ALA A 58 -27.11 -9.42 8.12
N ALA A 59 -27.63 -10.64 8.28
CA ALA A 59 -26.83 -11.81 8.65
C ALA A 59 -25.83 -12.20 7.54
N ALA A 60 -26.25 -12.15 6.27
CA ALA A 60 -25.41 -12.43 5.10
C ALA A 60 -24.26 -11.43 4.97
N ASP A 61 -24.52 -10.13 5.17
CA ASP A 61 -23.51 -9.07 5.11
C ASP A 61 -22.46 -9.26 6.21
N ALA A 62 -22.90 -9.54 7.45
CA ALA A 62 -21.99 -9.83 8.55
C ALA A 62 -21.13 -11.07 8.28
N ALA A 63 -21.73 -12.14 7.74
CA ALA A 63 -21.01 -13.35 7.36
C ALA A 63 -20.03 -13.11 6.21
N ALA A 64 -20.41 -12.36 5.17
CA ALA A 64 -19.58 -12.07 4.01
C ALA A 64 -18.35 -11.25 4.42
N VAL A 65 -18.51 -10.23 5.26
CA VAL A 65 -17.39 -9.44 5.79
C VAL A 65 -16.55 -10.27 6.77
N GLY A 66 -17.18 -11.05 7.65
CA GLY A 66 -16.50 -11.89 8.63
C GLY A 66 -15.62 -12.97 7.98
N ALA A 67 -16.08 -13.58 6.88
CA ALA A 67 -15.34 -14.59 6.12
C ALA A 67 -13.96 -14.09 5.67
N ILE A 68 -13.87 -12.81 5.30
CA ILE A 68 -12.67 -12.19 4.72
C ILE A 68 -12.04 -11.12 5.61
N ALA A 69 -12.38 -11.11 6.90
CA ALA A 69 -11.74 -10.23 7.87
C ALA A 69 -10.22 -10.42 7.85
N ALA A 70 -9.45 -9.37 8.17
CA ALA A 70 -7.98 -9.37 8.03
C ALA A 70 -7.28 -10.52 8.77
N LYS A 71 -7.86 -10.99 9.89
CA LYS A 71 -7.35 -12.12 10.70
C LYS A 71 -8.12 -13.43 10.50
N SER A 72 -9.00 -13.52 9.50
CA SER A 72 -9.76 -14.75 9.24
C SER A 72 -8.85 -15.87 8.73
N ALA A 73 -9.33 -17.11 8.88
CA ALA A 73 -8.66 -18.28 8.31
C ALA A 73 -8.54 -18.17 6.78
N ALA A 74 -9.56 -17.62 6.10
CA ALA A 74 -9.54 -17.43 4.66
C ALA A 74 -8.47 -16.42 4.23
N THR A 75 -8.33 -15.29 4.93
CA THR A 75 -7.26 -14.30 4.65
C THR A 75 -5.87 -14.90 4.87
N THR A 76 -5.70 -15.68 5.94
CA THR A 76 -4.44 -16.37 6.23
C THR A 76 -4.08 -17.40 5.14
N ALA A 77 -5.07 -18.16 4.65
CA ALA A 77 -4.87 -19.09 3.55
C ALA A 77 -4.59 -18.37 2.23
N ALA A 78 -5.33 -17.29 1.94
CA ALA A 78 -5.13 -16.47 0.75
C ALA A 78 -3.70 -15.95 0.64
N MET A 79 -3.09 -15.51 1.76
CA MET A 79 -1.70 -15.04 1.78
C MET A 79 -0.67 -16.13 1.42
N LYS A 80 -1.00 -17.40 1.58
CA LYS A 80 -0.13 -18.53 1.24
C LYS A 80 -0.35 -19.06 -0.18
N MET A 81 -1.41 -18.63 -0.86
CA MET A 81 -1.68 -19.06 -2.23
C MET A 81 -0.69 -18.43 -3.21
N THR A 82 -0.29 -19.20 -4.21
CA THR A 82 0.59 -18.75 -5.31
C THR A 82 -0.18 -18.45 -6.60
N SER A 83 -1.47 -18.79 -6.66
CA SER A 83 -2.36 -18.53 -7.79
C SER A 83 -3.76 -18.16 -7.31
N ASP A 84 -4.55 -17.60 -8.21
CA ASP A 84 -5.96 -17.30 -7.98
C ASP A 84 -6.80 -18.58 -7.89
N GLY A 85 -7.94 -18.50 -7.20
CA GLY A 85 -8.84 -19.64 -7.06
C GLY A 85 -9.72 -19.61 -5.80
N PRO A 86 -10.57 -20.63 -5.63
CA PRO A 86 -11.45 -20.76 -4.49
C PRO A 86 -10.67 -21.12 -3.21
N ILE A 87 -11.19 -20.66 -2.06
CA ILE A 87 -10.67 -20.96 -0.73
C ILE A 87 -11.75 -21.72 0.03
N SER A 88 -11.42 -22.92 0.49
CA SER A 88 -12.36 -23.80 1.21
C SER A 88 -12.43 -23.49 2.71
N VAL A 89 -11.35 -22.96 3.30
CA VAL A 89 -11.29 -22.61 4.73
C VAL A 89 -12.03 -21.31 5.03
N GLY A 90 -12.63 -21.22 6.23
CA GLY A 90 -13.40 -20.05 6.67
C GLY A 90 -14.89 -20.06 6.27
N LYS A 91 -15.34 -21.06 5.49
CA LYS A 91 -16.77 -21.24 5.17
C LYS A 91 -17.60 -21.52 6.42
N ASP A 92 -17.10 -22.38 7.30
CA ASP A 92 -17.79 -22.72 8.55
C ASP A 92 -17.85 -21.52 9.50
N ASP A 93 -16.78 -20.73 9.60
CA ASP A 93 -16.75 -19.49 10.39
C ASP A 93 -17.81 -18.50 9.88
N ALA A 94 -17.88 -18.29 8.55
CA ALA A 94 -18.89 -17.43 7.94
C ALA A 94 -20.32 -17.93 8.21
N ARG A 95 -20.54 -19.25 8.12
CA ARG A 95 -21.84 -19.86 8.43
C ARG A 95 -22.20 -19.68 9.92
N ASN A 96 -21.24 -19.82 10.82
CA ASN A 96 -21.44 -19.58 12.24
C ASN A 96 -21.77 -18.11 12.54
N ILE A 97 -21.11 -17.17 11.85
CA ILE A 97 -21.44 -15.73 11.94
C ILE A 97 -22.86 -15.49 11.43
N PHE A 98 -23.23 -16.05 10.27
CA PHE A 98 -24.58 -15.92 9.72
C PHE A 98 -25.63 -16.36 10.74
N VAL A 99 -25.49 -17.60 11.25
CA VAL A 99 -26.44 -18.16 12.22
C VAL A 99 -26.47 -17.36 13.52
N ALA A 100 -25.33 -16.87 14.00
CA ALA A 100 -25.26 -16.04 15.20
C ALA A 100 -25.91 -14.66 15.03
N GLN A 101 -26.02 -14.15 13.81
CA GLN A 101 -26.67 -12.87 13.49
C GLN A 101 -28.15 -13.02 13.12
N MET A 102 -28.64 -14.24 12.91
CA MET A 102 -30.07 -14.48 12.72
C MET A 102 -30.84 -14.07 13.97
N GLN A 103 -31.93 -13.35 13.75
CA GLN A 103 -32.88 -12.94 14.79
C GLN A 103 -34.29 -13.26 14.28
N GLY A 104 -35.25 -13.33 15.18
CA GLY A 104 -36.66 -13.54 14.82
C GLY A 104 -37.07 -15.00 14.72
N GLU A 105 -38.06 -15.27 13.86
CA GLU A 105 -38.78 -16.55 13.81
C GLU A 105 -38.09 -17.67 13.01
N LEU A 106 -37.23 -17.32 12.05
CA LEU A 106 -36.50 -18.29 11.25
C LEU A 106 -35.31 -18.84 12.06
N THR A 107 -35.14 -20.16 12.03
CA THR A 107 -34.01 -20.85 12.66
C THR A 107 -32.99 -21.29 11.62
N ALA A 108 -31.80 -21.71 12.06
CA ALA A 108 -30.73 -22.16 11.17
C ALA A 108 -31.13 -23.35 10.27
N SER A 109 -32.12 -24.17 10.68
CA SER A 109 -32.65 -25.26 9.86
C SER A 109 -33.59 -24.80 8.74
N ASP A 110 -34.14 -23.61 8.85
CA ASP A 110 -35.11 -23.05 7.89
C ASP A 110 -34.43 -22.33 6.72
N VAL A 111 -33.11 -22.11 6.82
CA VAL A 111 -32.33 -21.31 5.87
C VAL A 111 -31.19 -22.14 5.29
N ALA A 112 -31.21 -22.32 3.97
CA ALA A 112 -30.07 -22.83 3.23
C ALA A 112 -29.07 -21.69 3.01
N VAL A 113 -27.79 -21.91 3.37
CA VAL A 113 -26.71 -20.91 3.23
C VAL A 113 -25.55 -21.54 2.46
N ASP A 114 -25.15 -20.89 1.36
CA ASP A 114 -23.93 -21.21 0.60
C ASP A 114 -22.91 -20.09 0.78
N VAL A 115 -21.68 -20.46 1.14
CA VAL A 115 -20.56 -19.54 1.31
C VAL A 115 -19.46 -19.88 0.31
N GLN A 116 -19.09 -18.87 -0.48
CA GLN A 116 -17.97 -18.95 -1.40
C GLN A 116 -16.97 -17.87 -1.05
N VAL A 117 -15.70 -18.26 -0.98
CA VAL A 117 -14.57 -17.35 -0.84
C VAL A 117 -13.59 -17.66 -1.95
N SER A 118 -13.08 -16.62 -2.60
CA SER A 118 -12.11 -16.77 -3.67
C SER A 118 -11.09 -15.65 -3.66
N ARG A 119 -9.92 -15.95 -4.19
CA ARG A 119 -8.86 -14.98 -4.40
C ARG A 119 -8.73 -14.67 -5.88
N ALA A 120 -8.69 -13.38 -6.20
CA ALA A 120 -8.36 -12.85 -7.51
C ALA A 120 -7.27 -11.77 -7.35
N SER A 121 -6.05 -12.07 -7.78
CA SER A 121 -4.84 -11.28 -7.58
C SER A 121 -4.59 -10.96 -6.10
N ASN A 122 -4.79 -9.71 -5.69
CA ASN A 122 -4.70 -9.23 -4.31
C ASN A 122 -6.08 -8.91 -3.71
N LYS A 123 -7.17 -9.41 -4.30
CA LYS A 123 -8.53 -9.22 -3.83
C LYS A 123 -9.06 -10.56 -3.33
N LEU A 124 -9.49 -10.58 -2.09
CA LEU A 124 -10.22 -11.66 -1.48
C LEU A 124 -11.70 -11.32 -1.58
N ASN A 125 -12.48 -12.16 -2.25
CA ASN A 125 -13.91 -11.97 -2.46
C ASN A 125 -14.67 -13.00 -1.62
N SER A 126 -15.76 -12.58 -1.00
CA SER A 126 -16.73 -13.46 -0.37
C SER A 126 -18.10 -13.25 -1.00
N SER A 127 -18.85 -14.34 -1.13
CA SER A 127 -20.24 -14.37 -1.53
C SER A 127 -20.98 -15.29 -0.58
N VAL A 128 -22.02 -14.77 0.08
CA VAL A 128 -22.91 -15.52 0.96
C VAL A 128 -24.30 -15.47 0.36
N THR A 129 -24.78 -16.63 -0.10
CA THR A 129 -26.12 -16.79 -0.67
C THR A 129 -27.02 -17.49 0.34
N PHE A 130 -28.23 -16.98 0.53
CA PHE A 130 -29.23 -17.61 1.39
C PHE A 130 -30.55 -17.84 0.64
N THR A 131 -31.27 -18.88 1.06
CA THR A 131 -32.64 -19.18 0.61
C THR A 131 -33.46 -19.71 1.78
N ALA A 132 -34.69 -19.23 1.96
CA ALA A 132 -35.61 -19.67 3.01
C ALA A 132 -37.07 -19.67 2.53
N GLN A 133 -37.88 -20.58 3.09
CA GLN A 133 -39.32 -20.64 2.83
C GLN A 133 -40.09 -19.99 3.98
N VAL A 134 -40.71 -18.84 3.72
CA VAL A 134 -41.51 -18.12 4.73
C VAL A 134 -42.96 -18.60 4.66
N PRO A 135 -43.54 -19.15 5.75
CA PRO A 135 -44.95 -19.48 5.81
C PRO A 135 -45.82 -18.23 5.65
N THR A 136 -46.87 -18.33 4.85
CA THR A 136 -47.86 -17.24 4.69
C THR A 136 -49.05 -17.48 5.61
N SER A 137 -49.75 -16.44 6.05
CA SER A 137 -50.96 -16.57 6.88
C SER A 137 -52.24 -16.41 6.06
N PHE A 138 -52.30 -15.39 5.20
CA PHE A 138 -53.47 -15.04 4.41
C PHE A 138 -53.44 -15.62 3.00
N MET A 139 -52.25 -15.68 2.38
CA MET A 139 -52.07 -16.23 1.03
C MET A 139 -52.41 -17.72 0.93
N GLN A 140 -52.50 -18.42 2.07
CA GLN A 140 -52.94 -19.82 2.12
C GLN A 140 -54.36 -20.00 1.57
N ILE A 141 -55.23 -18.98 1.70
CA ILE A 141 -56.59 -18.98 1.13
C ILE A 141 -56.55 -19.13 -0.39
N PHE A 142 -55.49 -18.61 -1.02
CA PHE A 142 -55.24 -18.70 -2.46
C PHE A 142 -54.35 -19.90 -2.84
N GLY A 143 -54.15 -20.86 -1.92
CA GLY A 143 -53.36 -22.08 -2.16
C GLY A 143 -51.84 -21.88 -2.10
N ARG A 144 -51.34 -20.69 -1.77
CA ARG A 144 -49.90 -20.43 -1.56
C ARG A 144 -49.60 -20.57 -0.08
N LYS A 145 -48.91 -21.64 0.32
CA LYS A 145 -48.59 -21.91 1.73
C LYS A 145 -47.33 -21.20 2.21
N SER A 146 -46.39 -20.92 1.30
CA SER A 146 -45.15 -20.23 1.58
C SER A 146 -44.72 -19.32 0.42
N VAL A 147 -43.84 -18.38 0.73
CA VAL A 147 -43.11 -17.55 -0.21
C VAL A 147 -41.62 -17.82 -0.04
N GLU A 148 -40.93 -18.08 -1.14
CA GLU A 148 -39.47 -18.19 -1.14
C GLU A 148 -38.83 -16.81 -1.07
N ILE A 149 -37.90 -16.65 -0.16
CA ILE A 149 -37.01 -15.49 -0.10
C ILE A 149 -35.58 -15.94 -0.32
N SER A 150 -34.83 -15.17 -1.10
CA SER A 150 -33.42 -15.43 -1.35
C SER A 150 -32.63 -14.14 -1.56
N GLY A 151 -31.32 -14.25 -1.43
CA GLY A 151 -30.41 -13.14 -1.61
C GLY A 151 -28.96 -13.56 -1.59
N THR A 152 -28.11 -12.72 -2.14
CA THR A 152 -26.65 -12.87 -2.09
C THR A 152 -26.03 -11.58 -1.58
N ALA A 153 -25.24 -11.69 -0.52
CA ALA A 153 -24.37 -10.62 -0.03
C ALA A 153 -22.94 -10.88 -0.49
N THR A 154 -22.23 -9.84 -0.94
CA THR A 154 -20.84 -9.94 -1.37
C THR A 154 -19.95 -8.95 -0.61
N ALA A 155 -18.71 -9.37 -0.36
CA ALA A 155 -17.70 -8.53 0.27
C ALA A 155 -16.35 -8.69 -0.45
N MET A 156 -15.53 -7.64 -0.44
CA MET A 156 -14.18 -7.66 -0.99
C MET A 156 -13.19 -7.06 0.00
N PHE A 157 -12.09 -7.78 0.24
CA PHE A 157 -10.95 -7.32 1.02
C PHE A 157 -9.70 -7.33 0.15
N GLN A 158 -9.02 -6.19 0.03
CA GLN A 158 -7.78 -6.10 -0.72
C GLN A 158 -6.59 -6.41 0.18
N THR A 159 -5.88 -7.50 -0.10
CA THR A 159 -4.68 -7.89 0.64
C THR A 159 -3.52 -6.96 0.35
N ALA A 160 -2.63 -6.84 1.34
CA ALA A 160 -1.40 -6.08 1.19
C ALA A 160 -0.48 -6.73 0.14
N SER A 161 0.32 -5.93 -0.57
CA SER A 161 1.21 -6.49 -1.60
C SER A 161 2.57 -6.86 -1.08
N PHE A 162 3.11 -7.88 -1.73
CA PHE A 162 4.49 -8.30 -1.61
C PHE A 162 5.40 -7.31 -2.35
N MET A 163 6.46 -6.86 -1.68
CA MET A 163 7.40 -5.87 -2.22
C MET A 163 8.84 -6.24 -1.87
N ASP A 164 9.73 -6.10 -2.85
CA ASP A 164 11.17 -6.15 -2.63
C ASP A 164 11.74 -4.74 -2.74
N PHE A 165 12.35 -4.27 -1.67
CA PHE A 165 13.06 -3.01 -1.60
C PHE A 165 14.55 -3.25 -1.84
N TYR A 166 15.09 -2.55 -2.81
CA TYR A 166 16.51 -2.49 -3.11
C TYR A 166 16.98 -1.10 -2.71
N ILE A 167 17.61 -0.99 -1.54
CA ILE A 167 18.00 0.28 -0.95
C ILE A 167 19.41 0.60 -1.44
N LEU A 168 19.53 1.52 -2.39
CA LEU A 168 20.79 2.02 -2.92
C LEU A 168 21.18 3.29 -2.17
N LEU A 169 22.19 3.19 -1.31
CA LEU A 169 22.69 4.25 -0.48
C LEU A 169 23.99 4.81 -1.06
N ASP A 170 23.96 6.09 -1.42
CA ASP A 170 25.18 6.81 -1.75
C ASP A 170 26.07 6.92 -0.49
N ASN A 171 27.25 6.34 -0.59
CA ASN A 171 28.29 6.42 0.43
C ASN A 171 29.61 6.96 -0.14
N THR A 172 29.55 7.59 -1.31
CA THR A 172 30.70 8.17 -2.00
C THR A 172 31.25 9.37 -1.23
N PRO A 173 32.47 9.87 -1.55
CA PRO A 173 33.12 10.91 -0.75
C PRO A 173 32.28 12.18 -0.50
N SER A 174 31.37 12.56 -1.40
CA SER A 174 30.50 13.73 -1.22
C SER A 174 29.53 13.57 -0.03
N MET A 175 29.20 12.34 0.34
CA MET A 175 28.37 12.01 1.50
C MET A 175 29.14 12.11 2.83
N GLY A 176 30.44 12.44 2.76
CA GLY A 176 31.30 12.75 3.90
C GLY A 176 31.25 14.22 4.33
N VAL A 177 30.39 15.06 3.74
CA VAL A 177 30.18 16.42 4.25
C VAL A 177 29.36 16.39 5.55
N GLY A 178 29.59 17.39 6.41
CA GLY A 178 28.75 17.61 7.60
C GLY A 178 27.25 17.62 7.26
N ALA A 179 26.46 16.95 8.08
CA ALA A 179 25.03 16.75 7.84
C ALA A 179 24.24 18.06 7.95
N THR A 180 24.63 18.92 8.89
CA THR A 180 24.02 20.24 9.14
C THR A 180 24.99 21.39 8.80
N PRO A 181 24.53 22.64 8.65
CA PRO A 181 25.42 23.80 8.53
C PRO A 181 26.37 23.95 9.74
N ALA A 182 25.94 23.54 10.94
CA ALA A 182 26.77 23.55 12.13
C ALA A 182 27.90 22.51 12.05
N ASP A 183 27.58 21.28 11.59
CA ASP A 183 28.58 20.24 11.33
C ASP A 183 29.61 20.69 10.27
N VAL A 184 29.15 21.34 9.20
CA VAL A 184 30.02 21.92 8.17
C VAL A 184 30.94 22.98 8.76
N ALA A 185 30.41 23.90 9.59
CA ALA A 185 31.21 24.93 10.23
C ALA A 185 32.30 24.35 11.15
N ILE A 186 31.98 23.25 11.88
CA ILE A 186 32.98 22.54 12.69
C ILE A 186 34.08 21.94 11.80
N MET A 187 33.71 21.30 10.68
CA MET A 187 34.69 20.75 9.73
C MET A 187 35.61 21.83 9.17
N GLU A 188 35.04 22.94 8.69
CA GLU A 188 35.81 24.08 8.19
C GLU A 188 36.72 24.69 9.27
N GLN A 189 36.30 24.69 10.54
CA GLN A 189 37.11 25.24 11.64
C GLN A 189 38.25 24.30 12.05
N LYS A 190 38.01 22.99 12.03
CA LYS A 190 38.93 21.97 12.59
C LYS A 190 39.90 21.39 11.57
N THR A 191 39.68 21.61 10.29
CA THR A 191 40.59 21.18 9.21
C THR A 191 41.57 22.29 8.86
N PRO A 192 42.85 21.96 8.60
CA PRO A 192 43.90 22.96 8.37
C PRO A 192 43.70 23.80 7.10
N ASP A 193 42.97 23.28 6.12
CA ASP A 193 42.66 23.92 4.83
C ASP A 193 41.21 24.44 4.75
N THR A 194 40.48 24.49 5.88
CA THR A 194 39.07 24.93 5.92
C THR A 194 38.14 24.06 5.06
N CYS A 195 38.39 22.75 5.00
CA CYS A 195 37.61 21.79 4.24
C CYS A 195 36.35 21.34 5.00
N ALA A 196 35.21 21.33 4.29
CA ALA A 196 33.92 20.85 4.80
C ALA A 196 33.75 19.32 4.71
N PHE A 197 34.59 18.62 3.93
CA PHE A 197 34.48 17.18 3.69
C PHE A 197 35.34 16.36 4.64
N ALA A 198 34.75 15.32 5.22
CA ALA A 198 35.40 14.38 6.11
C ALA A 198 35.99 13.18 5.34
N CYS A 199 36.95 13.43 4.45
CA CYS A 199 37.61 12.39 3.66
C CYS A 199 38.13 11.25 4.54
N HIS A 200 37.69 10.02 4.27
CA HIS A 200 38.10 8.82 4.99
C HIS A 200 39.36 8.23 4.36
N ILE A 201 40.53 8.76 4.75
CA ILE A 201 41.80 8.38 4.16
C ILE A 201 42.29 7.06 4.76
N VAL A 202 42.42 6.04 3.92
CA VAL A 202 42.97 4.73 4.24
C VAL A 202 43.97 4.39 3.15
N SER A 203 45.25 4.27 3.50
CA SER A 203 46.31 3.92 2.54
C SER A 203 46.00 2.63 1.77
N GLU A 204 46.64 2.43 0.62
CA GLU A 204 46.44 1.22 -0.20
C GLU A 204 46.81 -0.08 0.54
N ALA A 205 47.68 -0.01 1.56
CA ALA A 205 47.99 -1.10 2.47
C ALA A 205 46.88 -1.40 3.50
N GLY A 206 45.75 -0.68 3.44
CA GLY A 206 44.61 -0.81 4.35
C GLY A 206 44.80 -0.12 5.69
N VAL A 207 45.87 0.68 5.86
CA VAL A 207 46.15 1.40 7.11
C VAL A 207 45.44 2.74 7.09
N GLU A 208 44.54 2.95 8.05
CA GLU A 208 43.79 4.19 8.23
C GLU A 208 44.68 5.34 8.72
N ASP A 209 44.51 6.51 8.11
CA ASP A 209 45.10 7.74 8.62
C ASP A 209 44.26 8.29 9.77
N LYS A 210 44.83 8.23 10.98
CA LYS A 210 44.22 8.73 12.22
C LYS A 210 44.05 10.25 12.24
N ASN A 211 44.74 10.97 11.36
CA ASN A 211 44.60 12.41 11.18
C ASN A 211 43.72 12.79 9.98
N SER A 212 43.13 11.79 9.30
CA SER A 212 42.19 12.04 8.20
C SER A 212 41.02 12.89 8.66
N TYR A 213 40.42 13.62 7.73
CA TYR A 213 39.31 14.52 8.05
C TYR A 213 38.09 13.74 8.56
N TYR A 214 37.96 12.47 8.17
CA TYR A 214 37.02 11.54 8.79
C TYR A 214 37.26 11.35 10.28
N ASN A 215 38.50 11.08 10.71
CA ASN A 215 38.81 10.94 12.13
C ASN A 215 38.69 12.27 12.89
N ILE A 216 39.00 13.41 12.26
CA ILE A 216 38.71 14.73 12.83
C ILE A 216 37.20 14.89 13.07
N ALA A 217 36.36 14.52 12.11
CA ALA A 217 34.90 14.56 12.25
C ALA A 217 34.44 13.69 13.42
N ARG A 218 34.91 12.42 13.50
CA ARG A 218 34.56 11.49 14.59
C ARG A 218 34.98 12.01 15.96
N ASN A 219 36.21 12.51 16.09
CA ASN A 219 36.75 13.02 17.35
C ASN A 219 36.04 14.28 17.85
N ASN A 220 35.38 15.04 16.96
CA ASN A 220 34.65 16.25 17.31
C ASN A 220 33.11 16.05 17.32
N GLY A 221 32.62 14.80 17.23
CA GLY A 221 31.19 14.50 17.27
C GLY A 221 30.39 15.05 16.08
N VAL A 222 31.06 15.29 14.95
CA VAL A 222 30.43 15.78 13.72
C VAL A 222 29.59 14.67 13.11
N THR A 223 28.33 14.99 12.81
CA THR A 223 27.46 14.06 12.09
C THR A 223 27.69 14.23 10.59
N LEU A 224 27.97 13.15 9.87
CA LEU A 224 28.13 13.17 8.41
C LEU A 224 26.84 12.75 7.72
N ARG A 225 26.63 13.18 6.46
CA ARG A 225 25.42 12.77 5.72
C ARG A 225 25.26 11.27 5.62
N VAL A 226 26.36 10.55 5.39
CA VAL A 226 26.35 9.07 5.36
C VAL A 226 25.84 8.46 6.68
N ASP A 227 26.09 9.11 7.83
CA ASP A 227 25.57 8.64 9.12
C ASP A 227 24.07 8.80 9.19
N VAL A 228 23.55 9.93 8.71
CA VAL A 228 22.12 10.18 8.71
C VAL A 228 21.39 9.23 7.78
N VAL A 229 21.94 8.98 6.58
CA VAL A 229 21.40 8.00 5.62
C VAL A 229 21.39 6.59 6.21
N ARG A 230 22.46 6.20 6.91
CA ARG A 230 22.55 4.91 7.62
C ARG A 230 21.47 4.79 8.69
N GLN A 231 21.36 5.77 9.59
CA GLN A 231 20.36 5.78 10.67
C GLN A 231 18.93 5.77 10.14
N ALA A 232 18.65 6.56 9.11
CA ALA A 232 17.33 6.63 8.52
C ALA A 232 16.96 5.34 7.77
N THR A 233 17.94 4.62 7.20
CA THR A 233 17.74 3.26 6.67
C THR A 233 17.41 2.26 7.78
N GLN A 234 18.04 2.36 8.96
CA GLN A 234 17.67 1.52 10.10
C GLN A 234 16.23 1.80 10.55
N LYS A 235 15.83 3.07 10.66
CA LYS A 235 14.44 3.41 11.01
C LYS A 235 13.43 2.98 9.95
N LEU A 236 13.83 3.04 8.68
CA LEU A 236 13.03 2.54 7.56
C LEU A 236 12.75 1.03 7.73
N THR A 237 13.75 0.22 8.06
CA THR A 237 13.54 -1.23 8.30
C THR A 237 12.62 -1.51 9.48
N GLU A 238 12.71 -0.72 10.55
CA GLU A 238 11.79 -0.80 11.69
C GLU A 238 10.35 -0.43 11.29
N THR A 239 10.18 0.64 10.52
CA THR A 239 8.86 1.04 9.98
C THR A 239 8.28 -0.06 9.10
N ALA A 240 9.08 -0.64 8.21
CA ALA A 240 8.65 -1.74 7.36
C ALA A 240 8.20 -2.96 8.17
N LYS A 241 8.92 -3.28 9.25
CA LYS A 241 8.56 -4.36 10.18
C LYS A 241 7.24 -4.09 10.92
N ASN A 242 6.95 -2.84 11.25
CA ASN A 242 5.72 -2.47 11.95
C ASN A 242 4.50 -2.38 11.02
N GLU A 243 4.69 -2.00 9.76
CA GLU A 243 3.59 -1.84 8.79
C GLU A 243 3.24 -3.14 8.05
N ARG A 244 4.14 -4.14 8.04
CA ARG A 244 3.87 -5.42 7.36
C ARG A 244 2.77 -6.21 8.08
N GLN A 245 1.90 -6.81 7.28
CA GLN A 245 0.81 -7.70 7.71
C GLN A 245 1.30 -9.15 7.87
N SER A 246 2.41 -9.51 7.21
CA SER A 246 3.07 -10.81 7.34
C SER A 246 4.58 -10.68 7.19
N ASP A 247 5.34 -11.62 7.75
CA ASP A 247 6.81 -11.57 7.77
C ASP A 247 7.45 -11.57 6.38
N ASN A 248 6.81 -12.25 5.42
CA ASN A 248 7.26 -12.36 4.04
C ASN A 248 6.75 -11.24 3.12
N GLN A 249 5.93 -10.31 3.62
CA GLN A 249 5.37 -9.24 2.79
C GLN A 249 6.45 -8.33 2.20
N PHE A 250 7.47 -7.99 3.00
CA PHE A 250 8.56 -7.11 2.57
C PHE A 250 9.89 -7.85 2.65
N ARG A 251 10.67 -7.75 1.57
CA ARG A 251 12.08 -8.11 1.57
C ARG A 251 12.91 -6.86 1.33
N MET A 252 14.00 -6.67 2.07
CA MET A 252 14.85 -5.50 1.93
C MET A 252 16.30 -5.91 1.72
N GLY A 253 16.94 -5.34 0.69
CA GLY A 253 18.36 -5.47 0.40
C GLY A 253 19.04 -4.11 0.46
N VAL A 254 20.31 -4.08 0.83
CA VAL A 254 21.10 -2.86 0.98
C VAL A 254 22.31 -2.92 0.04
N TYR A 255 22.51 -1.83 -0.68
CA TYR A 255 23.52 -1.66 -1.71
C TYR A 255 24.19 -0.30 -1.54
N THR A 256 25.49 -0.22 -1.84
CA THR A 256 26.26 1.02 -1.79
C THR A 256 27.13 1.18 -3.03
N PHE A 257 27.82 2.31 -3.18
CA PHE A 257 28.64 2.64 -4.36
C PHE A 257 30.06 2.08 -4.28
N GLY A 258 30.40 1.37 -3.21
CA GLY A 258 31.72 0.80 -3.00
C GLY A 258 32.17 0.97 -1.56
N LYS A 259 32.98 0.02 -1.08
CA LYS A 259 33.63 0.15 0.22
C LYS A 259 34.86 1.06 0.17
N LYS A 260 35.62 0.98 -0.93
CA LYS A 260 36.86 1.71 -1.14
C LYS A 260 36.90 2.30 -2.54
N ALA A 261 37.56 3.44 -2.73
CA ALA A 261 37.64 4.13 -4.00
C ALA A 261 38.46 3.38 -5.07
N GLU A 262 39.38 2.52 -4.64
CA GLU A 262 40.18 1.65 -5.51
C GLU A 262 39.34 0.63 -6.28
N ASP A 263 38.17 0.27 -5.72
CA ASP A 263 37.16 -0.58 -6.34
C ASP A 263 35.78 0.06 -6.15
N ALA A 264 35.65 1.31 -6.63
CA ALA A 264 34.42 2.10 -6.61
C ALA A 264 33.36 1.49 -7.54
N ASN A 265 32.84 0.34 -7.13
CA ASN A 265 31.81 -0.44 -7.79
C ASN A 265 30.66 -0.70 -6.82
N LEU A 266 29.47 -0.90 -7.39
CA LEU A 266 28.28 -1.26 -6.62
C LEU A 266 28.58 -2.45 -5.70
N THR A 267 28.46 -2.24 -4.40
CA THR A 267 28.69 -3.26 -3.39
C THR A 267 27.34 -3.73 -2.84
N THR A 268 27.14 -5.04 -2.83
CA THR A 268 25.99 -5.65 -2.15
C THR A 268 26.33 -5.84 -0.69
N ILE A 269 25.65 -5.11 0.19
CA ILE A 269 25.75 -5.31 1.65
C ILE A 269 24.83 -6.48 2.04
N SER A 270 23.62 -6.51 1.50
CA SER A 270 22.71 -7.64 1.63
C SER A 270 21.76 -7.73 0.44
N ALA A 271 21.49 -8.95 -0.03
CA ALA A 271 20.37 -9.19 -0.94
C ALA A 271 19.02 -9.02 -0.20
N PRO A 272 17.89 -8.91 -0.91
CA PRO A 272 16.58 -8.81 -0.27
C PRO A 272 16.24 -10.02 0.59
N ILE A 273 16.07 -9.79 1.90
CA ILE A 273 15.67 -10.81 2.89
C ILE A 273 14.47 -10.34 3.71
N THR A 274 13.73 -11.28 4.30
CA THR A 274 12.53 -11.03 5.14
C THR A 274 12.86 -10.67 6.59
N ASP A 275 14.08 -11.00 7.03
CA ASP A 275 14.58 -10.71 8.38
C ASP A 275 15.07 -9.26 8.45
N LEU A 276 14.14 -8.35 8.73
CA LEU A 276 14.41 -6.91 8.71
C LEU A 276 15.33 -6.45 9.85
N ASP A 277 15.41 -7.20 10.95
CA ASP A 277 16.36 -6.92 12.03
C ASP A 277 17.81 -7.20 11.57
N LYS A 278 18.01 -8.27 10.77
CA LYS A 278 19.29 -8.50 10.10
C LYS A 278 19.62 -7.42 9.09
N VAL A 279 18.66 -6.93 8.31
CA VAL A 279 18.88 -5.81 7.38
C VAL A 279 19.33 -4.55 8.15
N ALA A 280 18.66 -4.22 9.26
CA ALA A 280 19.04 -3.11 10.13
C ALA A 280 20.49 -3.26 10.66
N THR A 281 20.86 -4.48 11.02
CA THR A 281 22.21 -4.82 11.50
C THR A 281 23.26 -4.69 10.39
N TYR A 282 22.98 -5.22 9.20
CA TYR A 282 23.88 -5.12 8.04
C TYR A 282 24.08 -3.68 7.58
N THR A 283 23.08 -2.83 7.79
CA THR A 283 23.19 -1.39 7.53
C THR A 283 24.31 -0.72 8.35
N ASN A 284 24.76 -1.31 9.47
CA ASN A 284 25.95 -0.82 10.18
C ASN A 284 27.24 -0.88 9.35
N ALA A 285 27.30 -1.74 8.32
CA ALA A 285 28.42 -1.80 7.38
C ALA A 285 28.44 -0.63 6.37
N VAL A 286 27.38 0.18 6.32
CA VAL A 286 27.31 1.37 5.45
C VAL A 286 28.10 2.50 6.11
N THR A 287 29.36 2.64 5.70
CA THR A 287 30.24 3.74 6.10
C THR A 287 30.65 4.56 4.89
N LEU A 288 31.24 5.73 5.14
CA LEU A 288 31.85 6.52 4.08
C LEU A 288 32.90 5.69 3.33
N MET A 289 32.84 5.71 2.00
CA MET A 289 33.83 5.08 1.13
C MET A 289 35.24 5.57 1.51
N SER A 290 36.17 4.65 1.71
CA SER A 290 37.57 5.02 1.99
C SER A 290 38.29 5.44 0.71
N ILE A 291 39.23 6.38 0.82
CA ILE A 291 40.10 6.83 -0.27
C ILE A 291 41.59 6.65 0.10
N PRO A 292 42.48 6.28 -0.83
CA PRO A 292 43.93 6.16 -0.55
C PRO A 292 44.62 7.45 -0.10
N ARG A 293 44.18 8.57 -0.68
CA ARG A 293 44.73 9.91 -0.49
C ARG A 293 43.77 10.94 -1.08
N GLN A 294 43.94 12.21 -0.70
CA GLN A 294 43.22 13.32 -1.32
C GLN A 294 43.50 13.40 -2.83
N GLY A 295 42.48 13.66 -3.64
CA GLY A 295 42.62 13.73 -5.10
C GLY A 295 42.74 12.39 -5.81
N TYR A 296 42.55 11.26 -5.11
CA TYR A 296 42.69 9.93 -5.71
C TYR A 296 41.76 9.77 -6.92
N ASN A 297 42.31 9.26 -8.03
CA ASN A 297 41.60 9.11 -9.32
C ASN A 297 40.87 10.39 -9.78
N ASN A 298 41.45 11.57 -9.51
CA ASN A 298 40.84 12.88 -9.78
C ASN A 298 39.45 13.06 -9.13
N ASP A 299 39.22 12.46 -7.96
CA ASP A 299 37.96 12.47 -7.20
C ASP A 299 36.73 11.90 -7.96
N GLN A 300 36.97 11.05 -8.97
CA GLN A 300 35.94 10.45 -9.83
C GLN A 300 35.33 9.17 -9.21
N GLN A 301 34.70 9.27 -8.04
CA GLN A 301 34.17 8.10 -7.29
C GLN A 301 32.64 7.94 -7.31
N THR A 302 31.89 8.88 -7.88
CA THR A 302 30.42 8.90 -7.81
C THR A 302 29.80 8.60 -9.16
N SER A 303 29.81 7.33 -9.55
CA SER A 303 29.25 6.85 -10.82
C SER A 303 27.81 6.34 -10.66
N PHE A 304 26.82 7.22 -10.83
CA PHE A 304 25.41 6.82 -10.88
C PHE A 304 25.09 5.94 -12.08
N ASP A 305 25.76 6.17 -13.21
CA ASP A 305 25.61 5.40 -14.43
C ASP A 305 25.97 3.92 -14.24
N ASN A 306 27.14 3.63 -13.66
CA ASN A 306 27.56 2.27 -13.34
C ASN A 306 26.61 1.63 -12.32
N SER A 307 26.35 2.32 -11.20
CA SER A 307 25.51 1.78 -10.12
C SER A 307 24.09 1.50 -10.58
N LEU A 308 23.42 2.41 -11.29
CA LEU A 308 22.05 2.18 -11.78
C LEU A 308 22.01 1.11 -12.88
N THR A 309 23.04 1.02 -13.72
CA THR A 309 23.16 -0.08 -14.71
C THR A 309 23.30 -1.43 -14.02
N GLN A 310 24.11 -1.53 -12.96
CA GLN A 310 24.26 -2.75 -12.17
C GLN A 310 23.00 -3.09 -11.37
N MET A 311 22.36 -2.10 -10.75
CA MET A 311 21.08 -2.29 -10.08
C MET A 311 20.01 -2.79 -11.05
N ASN A 312 19.98 -2.29 -12.28
CA ASN A 312 19.08 -2.80 -13.32
C ASN A 312 19.30 -4.29 -13.61
N LYS A 313 20.52 -4.81 -13.50
CA LYS A 313 20.81 -6.25 -13.64
C LYS A 313 20.44 -7.05 -12.39
N ILE A 314 20.68 -6.50 -11.20
CA ILE A 314 20.43 -7.16 -9.91
C ILE A 314 18.93 -7.28 -9.62
N ILE A 315 18.16 -6.23 -9.93
CA ILE A 315 16.72 -6.22 -9.71
C ILE A 315 16.08 -7.20 -10.71
N SER A 316 15.50 -8.27 -10.19
CA SER A 316 14.78 -9.26 -11.01
C SER A 316 13.49 -8.68 -11.59
N THR A 317 12.87 -9.41 -12.52
CA THR A 317 11.64 -8.99 -13.20
C THR A 317 10.55 -8.57 -12.19
N PRO A 318 9.98 -7.36 -12.32
CA PRO A 318 8.91 -6.92 -11.43
C PRO A 318 7.62 -7.70 -11.61
N GLY A 319 7.02 -8.12 -10.50
CA GLY A 319 5.67 -8.67 -10.44
C GLY A 319 4.63 -7.62 -10.04
N ASP A 320 3.38 -8.05 -9.98
CA ASP A 320 2.23 -7.21 -9.62
C ASP A 320 2.06 -6.98 -8.10
N GLY A 321 2.77 -7.76 -7.29
CA GLY A 321 2.70 -7.77 -5.83
C GLY A 321 1.55 -8.62 -5.28
N SER A 322 0.91 -9.45 -6.09
CA SER A 322 -0.19 -10.32 -5.67
C SER A 322 0.31 -11.48 -4.80
N THR A 323 1.48 -12.04 -5.11
CA THR A 323 2.08 -13.19 -4.41
C THR A 323 3.53 -12.90 -4.01
N GLU A 324 4.06 -13.68 -3.06
CA GLU A 324 5.48 -13.61 -2.67
C GLU A 324 6.44 -13.87 -3.85
N ALA A 325 6.02 -14.69 -4.81
CA ALA A 325 6.79 -15.02 -6.01
C ALA A 325 6.72 -13.92 -7.08
N GLN A 326 5.72 -13.03 -7.03
CA GLN A 326 5.53 -11.90 -7.95
C GLN A 326 5.55 -10.57 -7.20
N PRO A 327 6.61 -10.25 -6.43
CA PRO A 327 6.68 -9.02 -5.67
C PRO A 327 6.84 -7.81 -6.58
N GLN A 328 6.31 -6.66 -6.17
CA GLN A 328 6.70 -5.39 -6.77
C GLN A 328 8.17 -5.10 -6.45
N LYS A 329 8.89 -4.45 -7.37
CA LYS A 329 10.30 -4.11 -7.19
C LYS A 329 10.45 -2.61 -7.00
N ILE A 330 11.01 -2.22 -5.87
CA ILE A 330 11.22 -0.84 -5.49
C ILE A 330 12.71 -0.58 -5.37
N LEU A 331 13.26 0.30 -6.20
CA LEU A 331 14.58 0.87 -5.97
C LEU A 331 14.42 2.09 -5.07
N PHE A 332 14.92 2.02 -3.84
CA PHE A 332 14.95 3.14 -2.91
C PHE A 332 16.33 3.79 -3.00
N PHE A 333 16.44 4.89 -3.72
CA PHE A 333 17.70 5.56 -4.03
C PHE A 333 17.90 6.80 -3.16
N VAL A 334 18.98 6.83 -2.39
CA VAL A 334 19.32 7.92 -1.47
C VAL A 334 20.65 8.52 -1.87
N SER A 335 20.67 9.81 -2.23
CA SER A 335 21.87 10.50 -2.72
C SER A 335 21.73 12.03 -2.68
N ASP A 336 22.85 12.74 -2.80
CA ASP A 336 22.93 14.17 -3.05
C ASP A 336 22.80 14.55 -4.55
N GLY A 337 22.61 13.55 -5.42
CA GLY A 337 22.22 13.74 -6.81
C GLY A 337 23.29 14.35 -7.73
N VAL A 338 24.55 14.44 -7.28
CA VAL A 338 25.67 14.89 -8.12
C VAL A 338 26.59 13.72 -8.46
N GLY A 339 26.65 13.38 -9.74
CA GLY A 339 27.64 12.43 -10.25
C GLY A 339 28.99 13.11 -10.41
N ASP A 340 30.06 12.38 -10.07
CA ASP A 340 31.44 12.79 -10.29
C ASP A 340 32.25 11.55 -10.67
N SER A 341 32.36 11.29 -11.96
CA SER A 341 32.95 10.05 -12.48
C SER A 341 33.62 10.24 -13.83
N LYS A 342 34.44 9.27 -14.23
CA LYS A 342 34.93 9.17 -15.60
C LYS A 342 33.77 8.76 -16.51
N LYS A 343 33.37 9.65 -17.42
CA LYS A 343 32.23 9.39 -18.33
C LYS A 343 32.49 9.94 -19.73
N SER A 344 32.17 9.14 -20.75
CA SER A 344 32.27 9.57 -22.16
C SER A 344 31.25 10.67 -22.47
N ASN A 345 29.97 10.41 -22.18
CA ASN A 345 28.85 11.31 -22.43
C ASN A 345 28.41 12.00 -21.13
N CYS A 346 28.80 13.25 -20.96
CA CYS A 346 28.42 14.07 -19.81
C CYS A 346 27.30 15.05 -20.22
N THR A 347 26.31 15.27 -19.35
CA THR A 347 25.26 16.29 -19.55
C THR A 347 25.75 17.71 -19.24
N LYS A 348 26.97 17.84 -18.71
CA LYS A 348 27.67 19.10 -18.42
C LYS A 348 29.08 19.08 -19.01
N PRO A 349 29.77 20.23 -19.10
CA PRO A 349 31.16 20.27 -19.53
C PRO A 349 32.07 19.38 -18.68
N LYS A 350 33.09 18.78 -19.29
CA LYS A 350 34.06 17.90 -18.63
C LYS A 350 35.37 18.63 -18.35
N THR A 351 36.09 18.17 -17.32
CA THR A 351 37.53 18.46 -17.15
C THR A 351 38.34 17.25 -17.58
N GLY A 352 38.86 17.25 -18.82
CA GLY A 352 39.46 16.05 -19.41
C GLY A 352 38.42 14.92 -19.52
N GLU A 353 38.62 13.83 -18.77
CA GLU A 353 37.69 12.70 -18.71
C GLU A 353 36.69 12.76 -17.54
N ARG A 354 36.89 13.69 -16.58
CA ARG A 354 36.03 13.88 -15.39
C ARG A 354 34.73 14.56 -15.78
N CYS A 355 33.62 13.92 -15.47
CA CYS A 355 32.27 14.42 -15.68
C CYS A 355 31.63 14.72 -14.32
N GLN A 356 31.20 15.96 -14.15
CA GLN A 356 30.45 16.44 -12.99
C GLN A 356 29.09 16.92 -13.44
N GLU A 357 28.04 16.28 -12.96
CA GLU A 357 26.69 16.54 -13.45
C GLU A 357 25.63 16.21 -12.41
N PRO A 358 24.43 16.80 -12.52
CA PRO A 358 23.25 16.21 -11.91
C PRO A 358 23.05 14.77 -12.41
N ILE A 359 22.34 13.94 -11.64
CA ILE A 359 21.97 12.60 -12.07
C ILE A 359 21.45 12.56 -13.53
N ASP A 360 22.07 11.71 -14.33
CA ASP A 360 21.66 11.44 -15.71
C ASP A 360 20.45 10.50 -15.71
N ILE A 361 19.28 11.08 -15.99
CA ILE A 361 17.99 10.38 -15.97
C ILE A 361 17.88 9.25 -17.01
N SER A 362 18.77 9.20 -18.00
CA SER A 362 18.79 8.12 -18.99
C SER A 362 19.09 6.76 -18.36
N PHE A 363 19.75 6.72 -17.20
CA PHE A 363 19.99 5.48 -16.44
C PHE A 363 18.82 5.07 -15.53
N CYS A 364 17.92 6.00 -15.22
CA CYS A 364 16.68 5.71 -14.48
C CYS A 364 15.59 5.15 -15.40
N LYS A 365 15.62 5.50 -16.69
CA LYS A 365 14.59 5.11 -17.66
C LYS A 365 14.48 3.58 -17.84
N PRO A 366 15.57 2.81 -18.05
CA PRO A 366 15.49 1.35 -18.24
C PRO A 366 14.87 0.61 -17.05
N LEU A 367 15.14 1.06 -15.82
CA LEU A 367 14.52 0.52 -14.61
C LEU A 367 13.01 0.77 -14.62
N LYS A 368 12.59 2.01 -14.91
CA LYS A 368 11.16 2.38 -14.96
C LYS A 368 10.41 1.68 -16.09
N ASP A 369 11.01 1.55 -17.27
CA ASP A 369 10.42 0.86 -18.42
C ASP A 369 10.14 -0.62 -18.13
N ARG A 370 10.93 -1.26 -17.24
CA ARG A 370 10.70 -2.62 -16.77
C ARG A 370 9.60 -2.74 -15.71
N GLY A 371 9.06 -1.63 -15.22
CA GLY A 371 8.10 -1.59 -14.12
C GLY A 371 8.74 -1.49 -12.72
N VAL A 372 10.05 -1.25 -12.61
CA VAL A 372 10.67 -0.96 -11.31
C VAL A 372 10.26 0.44 -10.87
N LYS A 373 9.73 0.55 -9.65
CA LYS A 373 9.41 1.85 -9.05
C LYS A 373 10.67 2.42 -8.42
N ILE A 374 11.02 3.67 -8.74
CA ILE A 374 12.18 4.34 -8.15
C ILE A 374 11.67 5.36 -7.13
N ALA A 375 11.92 5.11 -5.86
CA ALA A 375 11.72 6.06 -4.78
C ALA A 375 13.03 6.79 -4.50
N VAL A 376 13.04 8.12 -4.67
CA VAL A 376 14.24 8.93 -4.52
C VAL A 376 14.13 9.80 -3.28
N LEU A 377 15.10 9.63 -2.37
CA LEU A 377 15.35 10.56 -1.29
C LEU A 377 16.56 11.41 -1.66
N TYR A 378 16.31 12.67 -1.97
CA TYR A 378 17.35 13.63 -2.27
C TYR A 378 17.80 14.33 -0.99
N THR A 379 19.06 14.13 -0.59
CA THR A 379 19.67 14.92 0.48
C THR A 379 20.24 16.19 -0.13
N THR A 380 19.67 17.35 0.18
CA THR A 380 19.99 18.60 -0.53
C THR A 380 21.50 18.85 -0.59
N TYR A 381 22.02 19.11 -1.78
CA TYR A 381 23.44 19.41 -1.98
C TYR A 381 23.76 20.77 -1.36
N LEU A 382 24.72 20.79 -0.42
CA LEU A 382 25.06 21.98 0.35
C LEU A 382 25.99 22.89 -0.49
N PRO A 383 25.70 24.20 -0.59
CA PRO A 383 26.63 25.13 -1.22
C PRO A 383 27.97 25.19 -0.48
N LEU A 384 29.07 25.20 -1.23
CA LEU A 384 30.44 25.32 -0.70
C LEU A 384 31.15 26.56 -1.26
N PRO A 385 30.70 27.79 -0.94
CA PRO A 385 31.13 29.01 -1.61
C PRO A 385 32.62 29.33 -1.43
N LYS A 386 33.28 28.80 -0.39
CA LYS A 386 34.73 28.95 -0.17
C LYS A 386 35.58 28.06 -1.09
N ASN A 387 34.98 27.04 -1.72
CA ASN A 387 35.68 26.10 -2.58
C ASN A 387 35.62 26.57 -4.05
N SER A 388 36.79 26.90 -4.62
CA SER A 388 36.91 27.42 -5.99
C SER A 388 36.46 26.41 -7.05
N TRP A 389 36.70 25.12 -6.82
CA TRP A 389 36.28 24.05 -7.70
C TRP A 389 34.75 23.93 -7.77
N TYR A 390 34.09 23.90 -6.61
CA TYR A 390 32.62 23.92 -6.50
C TYR A 390 32.02 25.12 -7.27
N ASN A 391 32.58 26.32 -7.07
CA ASN A 391 32.08 27.53 -7.72
C ASN A 391 32.17 27.47 -9.25
N THR A 392 33.16 26.75 -9.78
CA THR A 392 33.40 26.61 -11.22
C THR A 392 32.58 25.49 -11.83
N TRP A 393 32.52 24.33 -11.17
CA TRP A 393 32.05 23.09 -11.78
C TRP A 393 30.68 22.62 -11.30
N ILE A 394 30.26 22.94 -10.07
CA ILE A 394 29.01 22.43 -9.48
C ILE A 394 27.94 23.53 -9.37
N LYS A 395 28.33 24.70 -8.86
CA LYS A 395 27.45 25.86 -8.69
C LYS A 395 26.64 26.22 -9.95
N PRO A 396 27.18 26.15 -11.18
CA PRO A 396 26.42 26.51 -12.38
C PRO A 396 25.17 25.66 -12.62
N PHE A 397 25.12 24.41 -12.14
CA PHE A 397 23.99 23.52 -12.34
C PHE A 397 23.27 23.11 -11.05
N GLN A 398 23.73 23.55 -9.88
CA GLN A 398 23.22 23.05 -8.60
C GLN A 398 21.69 23.15 -8.49
N SER A 399 21.09 24.23 -9.01
CA SER A 399 19.64 24.43 -9.02
C SER A 399 18.86 23.40 -9.85
N GLU A 400 19.51 22.66 -10.74
CA GLU A 400 18.90 21.60 -11.56
C GLU A 400 18.81 20.26 -10.82
N ILE A 401 19.64 20.03 -9.80
CA ILE A 401 19.75 18.74 -9.10
C ILE A 401 18.39 18.26 -8.56
N PRO A 402 17.59 19.07 -7.84
CA PRO A 402 16.30 18.61 -7.29
C PRO A 402 15.36 18.11 -8.40
N THR A 403 15.28 18.88 -9.49
CA THR A 403 14.39 18.56 -10.63
C THR A 403 14.84 17.28 -11.36
N LYS A 404 16.16 17.06 -11.49
CA LYS A 404 16.72 15.84 -12.11
C LYS A 404 16.50 14.62 -11.22
N MET A 405 16.71 14.75 -9.92
CA MET A 405 16.41 13.70 -8.93
C MET A 405 14.91 13.34 -8.94
N GLN A 406 14.04 14.33 -8.96
CA GLN A 406 12.59 14.12 -9.09
C GLN A 406 12.21 13.43 -10.41
N SER A 407 12.87 13.79 -11.52
CA SER A 407 12.64 13.17 -12.83
C SER A 407 13.15 11.72 -12.91
N CYS A 408 14.18 11.38 -12.13
CA CYS A 408 14.63 10.00 -11.98
C CYS A 408 13.56 9.16 -11.26
N ALA A 409 12.94 9.71 -10.20
CA ALA A 409 11.90 9.04 -9.43
C ALA A 409 10.68 8.64 -10.27
N SER A 410 9.94 7.64 -9.79
CA SER A 410 8.59 7.35 -10.28
C SER A 410 7.61 8.40 -9.76
N PRO A 411 6.46 8.61 -10.45
CA PRO A 411 5.48 9.63 -10.06
C PRO A 411 5.09 9.56 -8.59
N GLY A 412 5.22 10.69 -7.89
CA GLY A 412 4.91 10.80 -6.46
C GLY A 412 5.96 10.20 -5.51
N LEU A 413 7.03 9.56 -5.99
CA LEU A 413 8.04 8.91 -5.15
C LEU A 413 9.34 9.71 -5.04
N TYR A 414 9.23 11.03 -4.95
CA TYR A 414 10.35 11.93 -4.70
C TYR A 414 10.14 12.65 -3.38
N PHE A 415 11.21 12.75 -2.59
CA PHE A 415 11.24 13.55 -1.38
C PHE A 415 12.61 14.22 -1.26
N GLU A 416 12.61 15.52 -1.01
CA GLU A 416 13.82 16.30 -0.72
C GLU A 416 13.94 16.52 0.78
N VAL A 417 15.14 16.32 1.32
CA VAL A 417 15.44 16.60 2.72
C VAL A 417 16.52 17.66 2.82
N THR A 418 16.15 18.75 3.48
CA THR A 418 17.11 19.79 3.81
C THR A 418 17.99 19.38 5.00
N PRO A 419 19.22 19.91 5.11
CA PRO A 419 20.17 19.67 6.21
C PRO A 419 19.63 19.90 7.62
N THR A 420 18.53 20.64 7.77
CA THR A 420 17.90 20.96 9.06
C THR A 420 16.62 20.15 9.33
N GLN A 421 16.16 19.35 8.37
CA GLN A 421 14.97 18.53 8.47
C GLN A 421 15.33 17.06 8.77
N GLY A 422 14.46 16.38 9.52
CA GLY A 422 14.65 14.97 9.87
C GLY A 422 14.60 14.06 8.64
N ILE A 423 15.77 13.63 8.15
CA ILE A 423 15.91 12.60 7.09
C ILE A 423 15.15 11.33 7.47
N THR A 424 15.13 10.98 8.75
CA THR A 424 14.37 9.87 9.30
C THR A 424 12.87 9.98 8.97
N ASP A 425 12.25 11.13 9.24
CA ASP A 425 10.82 11.36 9.00
C ASP A 425 10.52 11.36 7.50
N ALA A 426 11.41 11.92 6.70
CA ALA A 426 11.32 11.93 5.26
C ALA A 426 11.40 10.53 4.64
N MET A 427 12.34 9.69 5.10
CA MET A 427 12.45 8.29 4.67
C MET A 427 11.21 7.49 5.07
N GLN A 428 10.71 7.70 6.29
CA GLN A 428 9.47 7.08 6.74
C GLN A 428 8.28 7.53 5.88
N ALA A 429 8.12 8.82 5.64
CA ALA A 429 7.03 9.35 4.82
C ALA A 429 7.08 8.83 3.38
N LEU A 430 8.27 8.81 2.77
CA LEU A 430 8.47 8.27 1.42
C LEU A 430 8.14 6.77 1.38
N PHE A 431 8.58 5.99 2.37
CA PHE A 431 8.25 4.57 2.47
C PHE A 431 6.76 4.31 2.64
N LEU A 432 6.11 5.02 3.56
CA LEU A 432 4.67 4.93 3.77
C LEU A 432 3.91 5.29 2.49
N LYS A 433 4.41 6.27 1.73
CA LYS A 433 3.86 6.62 0.41
C LYS A 433 4.00 5.45 -0.56
N VAL A 434 5.16 4.80 -0.65
CA VAL A 434 5.38 3.63 -1.51
C VAL A 434 4.39 2.50 -1.19
N ILE A 435 4.26 2.11 0.08
CA ILE A 435 3.43 0.95 0.46
C ILE A 435 1.93 1.24 0.35
N ARG A 436 1.52 2.52 0.41
CA ARG A 436 0.13 2.99 0.33
C ARG A 436 -0.28 3.52 -1.05
N MET A 437 0.60 3.49 -2.06
CA MET A 437 0.26 4.00 -3.38
C MET A 437 -0.98 3.29 -3.96
N PRO A 438 -2.00 4.06 -4.44
CA PRO A 438 -3.15 3.52 -5.15
C PRO A 438 -2.70 2.72 -6.37
N ARG A 439 -3.45 1.66 -6.69
CA ARG A 439 -3.11 0.75 -7.77
C ARG A 439 -4.23 0.71 -8.80
N ILE A 440 -3.86 0.88 -10.06
CA ILE A 440 -4.75 0.56 -11.18
C ILE A 440 -4.66 -0.95 -11.35
N THR A 441 -5.70 -1.68 -10.98
CA THR A 441 -5.89 -3.07 -11.37
C THR A 441 -6.62 -3.03 -12.71
N SER A 442 -5.89 -3.20 -13.82
CA SER A 442 -6.47 -3.38 -15.15
C SER A 442 -7.04 -4.78 -15.32
#